data_AF-A0A8H8S9Y5-F1
#
_entry.id   AF-A0A8H8S9Y5-F1
#
_cell.length_a   1.000
_cell.length_b   1.000
_cell.length_c   1.000
_cell.angle_alpha   90.00
_cell.angle_beta   90.00
_cell.angle_gamma   90.00
#
_symmetry.space_group_name_H-M   'P 1'
#
loop_
_entity.id
_entity.type
_entity.pdbx_description
1 polymer ?
#
loop_
_entity_poly.entity_id
_entity_poly.type
_entity_poly.pdbx_seq_one_letter_code
_entity_poly.pdbx_strand_id
1 'polypeptide(L)'
;MAFSIPFTLKLIHLKHIAFKCGISSSGTKPILTQRLYDEITIDMGIRNLAYCVLDVSPKKVPIIQAWQRLAVSSPPSDATPAVKESFTPATLSCTAYDLLRHRLLLLKPTHILIERQRFRSMGSKHILEWTVRVNMFESILYGVLCTLKGEKIWDGSVEAIAPGKVGPFWIDEERQEKGRKAKGAKAKNKGAKIDLVRQWLEDGEMLSLGTEEVEGVAKAYREKWDGKRYSKVKDGDERMGKLDDLADSMLQGLAWVRWEDNKRVALRDGVEALLEP
;
A
#
# COMPACT_ATOMS: atom_id res chain seq x y z
N MET A 1 17.42 -10.61 -22.49
CA MET A 1 18.80 -10.14 -22.83
C MET A 1 19.49 -9.76 -21.52
N ALA A 2 20.72 -9.25 -21.52
CA ALA A 2 21.19 -8.49 -20.37
C ALA A 2 20.32 -7.22 -20.24
N PHE A 3 19.88 -6.87 -19.04
CA PHE A 3 19.13 -5.63 -18.82
C PHE A 3 20.04 -4.42 -19.09
N SER A 4 19.56 -3.44 -19.86
CA SER A 4 20.35 -2.27 -20.23
C SER A 4 19.48 -1.02 -20.39
N ILE A 5 19.95 0.10 -19.85
CA ILE A 5 19.28 1.40 -19.90
C ILE A 5 20.00 2.30 -20.93
N PRO A 6 19.34 2.74 -22.01
CA PRO A 6 20.00 3.53 -23.05
C PRO A 6 20.54 4.87 -22.55
N PHE A 7 21.78 5.18 -22.92
CA PHE A 7 22.41 6.46 -22.62
C PHE A 7 21.70 7.66 -23.26
N THR A 8 20.89 7.44 -24.30
CA THR A 8 20.07 8.45 -24.99
C THR A 8 18.91 8.99 -24.14
N LEU A 9 18.47 8.25 -23.11
CA LEU A 9 17.33 8.64 -22.29
C LEU A 9 17.58 9.96 -21.53
N LYS A 10 16.63 10.89 -21.64
CA LYS A 10 16.65 12.16 -20.91
C LYS A 10 16.28 11.93 -19.44
N LEU A 11 16.68 12.85 -18.55
CA LEU A 11 16.36 12.77 -17.12
C LEU A 11 14.85 12.61 -16.85
N ILE A 12 14.00 13.24 -17.69
CA ILE A 12 12.54 13.10 -17.60
C ILE A 12 12.05 11.68 -17.94
N HIS A 13 12.69 10.99 -18.90
CA HIS A 13 12.36 9.59 -19.24
C HIS A 13 12.72 8.67 -18.06
N LEU A 14 13.92 8.82 -17.49
CA LEU A 14 14.36 8.02 -16.34
C LEU A 14 13.48 8.24 -15.10
N LYS A 15 12.97 9.47 -14.90
CA LYS A 15 11.99 9.75 -13.84
C LYS A 15 10.63 9.12 -14.10
N HIS A 16 10.20 9.04 -15.37
CA HIS A 16 8.95 8.38 -15.75
C HIS A 16 9.05 6.85 -15.59
N ILE A 17 10.14 6.23 -16.06
CA ILE A 17 10.43 4.80 -15.85
C ILE A 17 10.49 4.48 -14.36
N ALA A 18 11.21 5.28 -13.57
CA ALA A 18 11.27 5.09 -12.12
C ALA A 18 9.88 5.19 -11.47
N PHE A 19 9.06 6.15 -11.87
CA PHE A 19 7.68 6.28 -11.39
C PHE A 19 6.80 5.07 -11.78
N LYS A 20 6.82 4.62 -13.05
CA LYS A 20 6.07 3.45 -13.52
C LYS A 20 6.54 2.14 -12.86
N CYS A 21 7.82 1.99 -12.51
CA CYS A 21 8.36 0.82 -11.80
C CYS A 21 8.26 0.92 -10.28
N GLY A 22 7.60 1.96 -9.72
CA GLY A 22 7.50 2.12 -8.27
C GLY A 22 8.81 2.47 -7.57
N ILE A 23 9.82 2.95 -8.30
CA ILE A 23 11.19 3.29 -7.87
C ILE A 23 11.28 4.75 -7.44
N SER A 24 12.30 5.14 -6.66
CA SER A 24 12.49 6.55 -6.31
C SER A 24 12.89 7.40 -7.52
N SER A 25 12.06 8.39 -7.91
CA SER A 25 12.30 9.30 -9.04
C SER A 25 13.15 10.56 -8.71
N SER A 26 13.76 10.62 -7.52
CA SER A 26 14.61 11.74 -7.10
C SER A 26 16.11 11.52 -7.42
N GLY A 27 16.79 12.55 -7.92
CA GLY A 27 18.23 12.51 -8.18
C GLY A 27 18.66 13.11 -9.52
N THR A 28 19.96 13.00 -9.80
CA THR A 28 20.60 13.29 -11.09
C THR A 28 20.46 12.10 -12.06
N LYS A 29 20.81 12.28 -13.33
CA LYS A 29 20.74 11.20 -14.34
C LYS A 29 21.55 9.95 -13.93
N PRO A 30 22.84 10.04 -13.53
CA PRO A 30 23.60 8.85 -13.12
C PRO A 30 22.99 8.12 -11.91
N ILE A 31 22.52 8.86 -10.90
CA ILE A 31 21.89 8.28 -9.69
C ILE A 31 20.60 7.54 -10.05
N LEU A 32 19.79 8.09 -10.96
CA LEU A 32 18.56 7.43 -11.43
C LEU A 32 18.85 6.24 -12.34
N THR A 33 19.84 6.32 -13.22
CA THR A 33 20.28 5.18 -14.04
C THR A 33 20.76 4.04 -13.15
N GLN A 34 21.63 4.29 -12.16
CA GLN A 34 22.10 3.23 -11.26
C GLN A 34 20.95 2.62 -10.46
N ARG A 35 20.11 3.44 -9.83
CA ARG A 35 18.94 2.94 -9.08
C ARG A 35 17.97 2.12 -9.95
N LEU A 36 17.82 2.46 -11.22
CA LEU A 36 17.00 1.69 -12.15
C LEU A 36 17.65 0.34 -12.52
N TYR A 37 18.97 0.20 -12.51
CA TYR A 37 19.61 -1.11 -12.55
C TYR A 37 19.36 -1.88 -11.25
N ASP A 38 19.58 -1.23 -10.10
CA ASP A 38 19.46 -1.85 -8.77
C ASP A 38 18.01 -2.31 -8.48
N GLU A 39 17.04 -1.38 -8.43
CA GLU A 39 15.64 -1.64 -8.00
C GLU A 39 14.78 -2.35 -9.09
N ILE A 40 15.26 -2.54 -10.33
CA ILE A 40 14.60 -3.43 -11.32
C ILE A 40 15.17 -4.85 -11.26
N THR A 41 16.37 -5.06 -10.71
CA THR A 41 16.98 -6.39 -10.56
C THR A 41 16.87 -6.97 -9.15
N ILE A 42 16.67 -6.15 -8.11
CA ILE A 42 16.53 -6.54 -6.70
C ILE A 42 15.51 -5.60 -5.98
N ASP A 43 14.47 -6.13 -5.32
CA ASP A 43 13.41 -5.36 -4.62
C ASP A 43 13.50 -5.46 -3.07
N MET A 44 13.05 -4.43 -2.32
CA MET A 44 12.92 -4.39 -0.83
C MET A 44 12.18 -3.11 -0.33
N GLY A 45 11.44 -3.12 0.82
CA GLY A 45 11.21 -1.85 1.57
C GLY A 45 10.09 -1.47 2.62
N ILE A 46 8.93 -2.15 2.83
CA ILE A 46 8.03 -2.09 4.04
C ILE A 46 7.39 -0.67 4.36
N ARG A 47 6.52 -0.21 5.32
CA ARG A 47 5.57 -0.54 6.46
C ARG A 47 4.29 0.35 6.57
N ASN A 48 3.06 -0.17 6.35
CA ASN A 48 1.75 0.37 6.81
C ASN A 48 0.64 -0.70 6.83
N LEU A 49 -0.35 -0.62 7.73
CA LEU A 49 -1.24 -1.75 8.06
C LEU A 49 -2.75 -1.42 8.12
N ALA A 50 -3.39 -1.43 6.95
CA ALA A 50 -4.54 -2.30 6.72
C ALA A 50 -4.10 -3.33 5.66
N TYR A 51 -4.76 -4.49 5.53
CA TYR A 51 -4.29 -5.53 4.62
C TYR A 51 -5.32 -5.89 3.54
N CYS A 52 -4.80 -6.04 2.33
CA CYS A 52 -5.49 -6.58 1.16
C CYS A 52 -4.64 -7.75 0.66
N VAL A 53 -5.19 -8.96 0.61
CA VAL A 53 -4.54 -10.14 0.04
C VAL A 53 -5.02 -10.29 -1.40
N LEU A 54 -4.08 -10.17 -2.33
CA LEU A 54 -4.30 -10.35 -3.76
C LEU A 54 -3.76 -11.72 -4.19
N ASP A 55 -4.63 -12.52 -4.81
CA ASP A 55 -4.21 -13.60 -5.70
C ASP A 55 -3.96 -12.99 -7.09
N VAL A 56 -2.79 -13.27 -7.67
CA VAL A 56 -2.26 -12.61 -8.87
C VAL A 56 -1.84 -13.69 -9.87
N SER A 57 -2.73 -14.00 -10.80
CA SER A 57 -2.49 -14.94 -11.89
C SER A 57 -2.07 -14.20 -13.17
N PRO A 58 -1.02 -14.63 -13.89
CA PRO A 58 -0.65 -14.05 -15.17
C PRO A 58 -1.82 -14.04 -16.16
N LYS A 59 -2.06 -12.89 -16.83
CA LYS A 59 -3.16 -12.64 -17.77
C LYS A 59 -4.58 -12.61 -17.16
N LYS A 60 -4.73 -12.47 -15.85
CA LYS A 60 -6.01 -12.18 -15.18
C LYS A 60 -5.91 -10.90 -14.35
N VAL A 61 -7.05 -10.27 -14.08
CA VAL A 61 -7.14 -9.22 -13.05
C VAL A 61 -6.85 -9.82 -11.67
N PRO A 62 -6.22 -9.08 -10.74
CA PRO A 62 -6.03 -9.53 -9.37
C PRO A 62 -7.35 -9.89 -8.67
N ILE A 63 -7.34 -10.93 -7.84
CA ILE A 63 -8.50 -11.37 -7.06
C ILE A 63 -8.27 -11.01 -5.59
N ILE A 64 -9.17 -10.23 -4.99
CA ILE A 64 -9.11 -9.90 -3.57
C ILE A 64 -9.65 -11.08 -2.77
N GLN A 65 -8.76 -11.78 -2.06
CA GLN A 65 -9.10 -12.94 -1.22
C GLN A 65 -9.53 -12.51 0.20
N ALA A 66 -8.90 -11.47 0.75
CA ALA A 66 -9.25 -10.88 2.04
C ALA A 66 -8.91 -9.38 2.04
N TRP A 67 -9.80 -8.53 2.58
CA TRP A 67 -9.59 -7.09 2.69
C TRP A 67 -10.12 -6.58 4.01
N GLN A 68 -9.23 -6.30 4.97
CA GLN A 68 -9.61 -6.01 6.35
C GLN A 68 -8.73 -4.91 6.98
N ARG A 69 -9.38 -4.03 7.77
CA ARG A 69 -8.71 -3.03 8.59
C ARG A 69 -8.49 -3.58 10.00
N LEU A 70 -7.24 -3.66 10.44
CA LEU A 70 -6.89 -4.12 11.78
C LEU A 70 -6.69 -2.93 12.73
N ALA A 71 -7.57 -2.80 13.72
CA ALA A 71 -7.36 -1.92 14.84
C ALA A 71 -6.36 -2.57 15.81
N VAL A 72 -5.09 -2.13 15.75
CA VAL A 72 -4.07 -2.44 16.78
C VAL A 72 -4.34 -1.64 18.08
N SER A 73 -5.22 -0.64 17.98
CA SER A 73 -5.71 0.23 19.05
C SER A 73 -7.12 0.73 18.70
N SER A 74 -8.01 0.83 19.68
CA SER A 74 -9.30 1.49 19.53
C SER A 74 -9.20 2.97 19.90
N PRO A 75 -9.96 3.88 19.26
CA PRO A 75 -10.14 5.20 19.85
C PRO A 75 -10.79 5.07 21.24
N PRO A 76 -10.49 5.96 22.20
CA PRO A 76 -11.17 5.94 23.49
C PRO A 76 -12.67 6.21 23.28
N SER A 77 -13.50 5.30 23.76
CA SER A 77 -14.96 5.37 23.69
C SER A 77 -15.53 5.51 25.10
N ASP A 78 -16.32 6.55 25.34
CA ASP A 78 -16.86 6.92 26.67
C ASP A 78 -17.83 5.87 27.25
N ALA A 79 -18.21 4.85 26.49
CA ALA A 79 -19.22 3.86 26.86
C ALA A 79 -18.70 2.69 27.73
N THR A 80 -17.38 2.52 27.89
CA THR A 80 -16.80 1.48 28.76
C THR A 80 -15.51 1.97 29.43
N PRO A 81 -15.12 1.44 30.60
CA PRO A 81 -13.79 1.69 31.15
C PRO A 81 -12.73 1.00 30.27
N ALA A 82 -12.27 1.73 29.25
CA ALA A 82 -11.35 1.22 28.24
C ALA A 82 -10.09 0.60 28.90
N VAL A 83 -9.82 -0.66 28.58
CA VAL A 83 -8.60 -1.35 29.02
C VAL A 83 -7.41 -0.55 28.52
N LYS A 84 -6.66 0.06 29.46
CA LYS A 84 -5.63 1.05 29.14
C LYS A 84 -4.57 0.45 28.22
N GLU A 85 -4.57 0.89 26.97
CA GLU A 85 -3.84 0.25 25.89
C GLU A 85 -2.34 0.11 26.17
N SER A 86 -1.86 -1.14 26.19
CA SER A 86 -0.46 -1.48 26.44
C SER A 86 0.33 -1.47 25.13
N PHE A 87 0.96 -0.34 24.83
CA PHE A 87 1.96 -0.23 23.74
C PHE A 87 3.36 -0.68 24.17
N THR A 88 3.46 -1.63 25.10
CA THR A 88 4.77 -2.18 25.52
C THR A 88 5.34 -3.09 24.44
N PRO A 89 6.68 -3.25 24.33
CA PRO A 89 7.29 -4.19 23.40
C PRO A 89 6.75 -5.62 23.53
N ALA A 90 6.47 -6.07 24.76
CA ALA A 90 5.91 -7.40 25.01
C ALA A 90 4.50 -7.57 24.41
N THR A 91 3.57 -6.67 24.73
CA THR A 91 2.21 -6.72 24.16
C THR A 91 2.23 -6.60 22.64
N LEU A 92 3.02 -5.67 22.09
CA LEU A 92 3.14 -5.49 20.64
C LEU A 92 3.79 -6.70 19.94
N SER A 93 4.68 -7.43 20.62
CA SER A 93 5.28 -8.66 20.07
C SER A 93 4.28 -9.81 20.00
N CYS A 94 3.45 -10.01 21.03
CA CYS A 94 2.36 -10.99 20.97
C CYS A 94 1.37 -10.64 19.85
N THR A 95 0.89 -9.39 19.80
CA THR A 95 -0.05 -8.94 18.75
C THR A 95 0.52 -9.08 17.33
N ALA A 96 1.83 -8.84 17.14
CA ALA A 96 2.51 -9.05 15.87
C ALA A 96 2.60 -10.55 15.51
N TYR A 97 2.96 -11.40 16.48
CA TYR A 97 3.06 -12.83 16.30
C TYR A 97 1.71 -13.45 15.96
N ASP A 98 0.65 -13.16 16.72
CA ASP A 98 -0.70 -13.69 16.45
C ASP A 98 -1.25 -13.23 15.10
N LEU A 99 -1.04 -11.95 14.75
CA LEU A 99 -1.43 -11.43 13.43
C LEU A 99 -0.74 -12.21 12.29
N LEU A 100 0.57 -12.39 12.38
CA LEU A 100 1.32 -13.07 11.35
C LEU A 100 1.04 -14.57 11.33
N ARG A 101 1.29 -15.26 12.44
CA ARG A 101 1.27 -16.73 12.55
C ARG A 101 -0.12 -17.34 12.50
N HIS A 102 -1.14 -16.64 13.02
CA HIS A 102 -2.50 -17.15 13.17
C HIS A 102 -3.53 -16.47 12.26
N ARG A 103 -3.13 -15.49 11.44
CA ARG A 103 -4.00 -14.91 10.39
C ARG A 103 -3.30 -14.83 9.03
N LEU A 104 -2.32 -13.93 8.88
CA LEU A 104 -1.80 -13.57 7.55
C LEU A 104 -1.04 -14.72 6.86
N LEU A 105 -0.22 -15.48 7.59
CA LEU A 105 0.57 -16.58 7.01
C LEU A 105 -0.27 -17.84 6.70
N LEU A 106 -1.47 -17.97 7.27
CA LEU A 106 -2.39 -19.06 6.91
C LEU A 106 -2.88 -18.92 5.45
N LEU A 107 -2.90 -17.69 4.92
CA LEU A 107 -3.23 -17.37 3.54
C LEU A 107 -2.05 -17.61 2.56
N LYS A 108 -0.92 -18.13 3.06
CA LYS A 108 0.30 -18.47 2.29
C LYS A 108 0.78 -17.35 1.33
N PRO A 109 0.91 -16.09 1.80
CA PRO A 109 1.34 -14.99 0.94
C PRO A 109 2.78 -15.21 0.45
N THR A 110 3.04 -15.05 -0.85
CA THR A 110 4.42 -15.10 -1.39
C THR A 110 5.20 -13.81 -1.08
N HIS A 111 4.49 -12.69 -0.96
CA HIS A 111 5.04 -11.37 -0.66
C HIS A 111 4.16 -10.68 0.39
N ILE A 112 4.78 -10.02 1.38
CA ILE A 112 4.09 -9.22 2.39
C ILE A 112 4.43 -7.74 2.16
N LEU A 113 3.50 -7.04 1.51
CA LEU A 113 3.65 -5.63 1.13
C LEU A 113 3.26 -4.69 2.27
N ILE A 114 4.05 -3.63 2.47
CA ILE A 114 3.87 -2.71 3.60
C ILE A 114 4.41 -1.30 3.18
N GLU A 115 3.85 -0.12 3.59
CA GLU A 115 4.24 1.27 3.13
C GLU A 115 4.81 2.31 4.17
N ARG A 116 6.14 2.52 4.31
CA ARG A 116 6.83 2.97 5.58
C ARG A 116 6.20 4.11 6.36
N GLN A 117 6.16 3.97 7.69
CA GLN A 117 5.87 5.10 8.57
C GLN A 117 6.97 6.18 8.46
N ARG A 118 6.55 7.43 8.23
CA ARG A 118 7.48 8.58 8.17
C ARG A 118 7.71 9.15 9.57
N PHE A 119 8.98 9.38 9.94
CA PHE A 119 9.29 10.14 11.16
C PHE A 119 8.75 11.58 11.07
N ARG A 120 7.88 11.97 12.00
CA ARG A 120 7.23 13.28 12.05
C ARG A 120 6.97 13.69 13.50
N SER A 121 7.25 14.95 13.83
CA SER A 121 6.79 15.58 15.08
C SER A 121 5.82 16.73 14.82
N MET A 122 6.09 17.59 13.84
CA MET A 122 5.31 18.81 13.56
C MET A 122 5.08 19.67 14.81
N GLY A 123 6.01 19.65 15.77
CA GLY A 123 5.88 20.31 17.08
C GLY A 123 4.94 19.63 18.09
N SER A 124 4.17 18.60 17.69
CA SER A 124 3.20 17.94 18.56
C SER A 124 3.76 16.68 19.22
N LYS A 125 3.67 16.62 20.56
CA LYS A 125 4.05 15.45 21.35
C LYS A 125 3.26 14.19 20.95
N HIS A 126 1.95 14.32 20.70
CA HIS A 126 1.09 13.20 20.31
C HIS A 126 1.45 12.62 18.92
N ILE A 127 1.87 13.47 17.97
CA ILE A 127 2.29 13.00 16.64
C ILE A 127 3.62 12.23 16.75
N LEU A 128 4.55 12.73 17.57
CA LEU A 128 5.81 12.03 17.85
C LEU A 128 5.56 10.69 18.56
N GLU A 129 4.73 10.67 19.60
CA GLU A 129 4.40 9.47 20.38
C GLU A 129 3.73 8.41 19.50
N TRP A 130 2.72 8.77 18.69
CA TRP A 130 2.10 7.86 17.73
C TRP A 130 3.12 7.32 16.72
N THR A 131 4.00 8.18 16.20
CA THR A 131 5.06 7.77 15.28
C THR A 131 6.02 6.77 15.93
N VAL A 132 6.41 6.96 17.19
CA VAL A 132 7.24 6.00 17.94
C VAL A 132 6.52 4.67 18.16
N ARG A 133 5.23 4.67 18.52
CA ARG A 133 4.42 3.44 18.68
C ARG A 133 4.33 2.65 17.36
N VAL A 134 4.05 3.33 16.24
CA VAL A 134 4.00 2.70 14.91
C VAL A 134 5.37 2.16 14.48
N ASN A 135 6.46 2.90 14.72
CA ASN A 135 7.84 2.47 14.42
C ASN A 135 8.32 1.30 15.31
N MET A 136 7.84 1.22 16.56
CA MET A 136 8.13 0.10 17.45
C MET A 136 7.42 -1.17 16.96
N PHE A 137 6.13 -1.09 16.64
CA PHE A 137 5.39 -2.18 16.00
C PHE A 137 5.88 -2.48 14.56
N GLU A 138 6.73 -1.64 13.96
CA GLU A 138 7.36 -1.87 12.65
C GLU A 138 8.56 -2.81 12.81
N SER A 139 9.50 -2.43 13.67
CA SER A 139 10.67 -3.25 13.99
C SER A 139 10.28 -4.65 14.52
N ILE A 140 9.19 -4.72 15.28
CA ILE A 140 8.61 -5.98 15.78
C ILE A 140 8.06 -6.84 14.64
N LEU A 141 7.22 -6.29 13.74
CA LEU A 141 6.66 -7.08 12.63
C LEU A 141 7.75 -7.58 11.67
N TYR A 142 8.78 -6.78 11.40
CA TYR A 142 10.00 -7.22 10.71
C TYR A 142 10.71 -8.36 11.45
N GLY A 143 10.95 -8.22 12.76
CA GLY A 143 11.67 -9.20 13.56
C GLY A 143 10.96 -10.56 13.61
N VAL A 144 9.64 -10.54 13.75
CA VAL A 144 8.81 -11.76 13.70
C VAL A 144 8.86 -12.40 12.31
N LEU A 145 8.71 -11.63 11.23
CA LEU A 145 8.82 -12.16 9.86
C LEU A 145 10.20 -12.76 9.56
N CYS A 146 11.27 -12.11 10.01
CA CYS A 146 12.64 -12.60 9.90
C CYS A 146 12.82 -13.94 10.66
N THR A 147 12.31 -14.01 11.89
CA THR A 147 12.34 -15.23 12.71
C THR A 147 11.56 -16.36 12.06
N LEU A 148 10.31 -16.12 11.66
CA LEU A 148 9.45 -17.13 11.02
C LEU A 148 10.03 -17.62 9.68
N LYS A 149 10.85 -16.79 9.00
CA LYS A 149 11.60 -17.20 7.81
C LYS A 149 12.86 -18.01 8.12
N GLY A 150 13.60 -17.65 9.17
CA GLY A 150 14.72 -18.47 9.67
C GLY A 150 14.28 -19.87 10.11
N GLU A 151 13.16 -19.94 10.83
CA GLU A 151 12.50 -21.19 11.28
C GLU A 151 11.76 -21.94 10.16
N LYS A 152 11.81 -21.47 8.90
CA LYS A 152 11.18 -22.09 7.72
C LYS A 152 9.66 -22.29 7.83
N ILE A 153 9.00 -21.51 8.70
CA ILE A 153 7.53 -21.47 8.83
C ILE A 153 6.91 -20.71 7.64
N TRP A 154 7.70 -19.84 7.00
CA TRP A 154 7.32 -19.08 5.81
C TRP A 154 8.57 -18.75 4.96
N ASP A 155 8.47 -18.78 3.64
CA ASP A 155 9.58 -18.66 2.70
C ASP A 155 9.57 -17.38 1.83
N GLY A 156 8.44 -16.66 1.80
CA GLY A 156 8.21 -15.45 0.99
C GLY A 156 9.05 -14.22 1.36
N SER A 157 8.86 -13.11 0.64
CA SER A 157 9.60 -11.84 0.87
C SER A 157 8.74 -10.75 1.51
N VAL A 158 9.39 -9.73 2.09
CA VAL A 158 8.75 -8.63 2.80
C VAL A 158 9.11 -7.33 2.10
N GLU A 159 8.13 -6.57 1.61
CA GLU A 159 8.37 -5.66 0.48
C GLU A 159 7.94 -4.21 0.59
N ALA A 160 8.72 -3.38 -0.14
CA ALA A 160 8.24 -2.22 -0.86
C ALA A 160 8.32 -0.85 -0.14
N ILE A 161 7.17 -0.43 0.35
CA ILE A 161 6.54 0.68 -0.36
C ILE A 161 6.97 2.02 0.26
N ALA A 162 7.82 2.77 -0.45
CA ALA A 162 8.24 4.08 0.06
C ALA A 162 7.02 5.03 0.15
N PRO A 163 6.81 5.70 1.29
CA PRO A 163 5.51 6.28 1.62
C PRO A 163 5.13 7.43 0.71
N GLY A 164 3.89 7.43 0.24
CA GLY A 164 3.38 8.38 -0.73
C GLY A 164 3.93 8.19 -2.15
N LYS A 165 4.43 7.00 -2.54
CA LYS A 165 4.53 6.57 -3.94
C LYS A 165 3.14 6.27 -4.53
N VAL A 166 2.33 5.49 -3.81
CA VAL A 166 1.01 4.96 -4.24
C VAL A 166 0.01 6.06 -4.64
N GLY A 167 -0.08 7.14 -3.85
CA GLY A 167 -1.06 8.21 -4.10
C GLY A 167 -0.82 8.97 -5.42
N PRO A 168 0.38 9.52 -5.65
CA PRO A 168 0.76 10.11 -6.93
C PRO A 168 0.71 9.14 -8.10
N PHE A 169 1.08 7.86 -7.90
CA PHE A 169 1.06 6.85 -8.97
C PHE A 169 -0.28 6.82 -9.71
N TRP A 170 -1.36 6.44 -9.00
CA TRP A 170 -2.69 6.38 -9.59
C TRP A 170 -3.24 7.74 -10.05
N ILE A 171 -3.05 8.78 -9.21
CA ILE A 171 -3.73 10.05 -9.40
C ILE A 171 -3.06 10.93 -10.47
N ASP A 172 -1.75 10.80 -10.68
CA ASP A 172 -1.01 11.56 -11.70
C ASP A 172 -0.82 10.77 -13.02
N GLU A 173 -1.09 9.45 -13.08
CA GLU A 173 -1.35 8.74 -14.34
C GLU A 173 -2.69 9.20 -14.96
N GLU A 174 -3.81 9.11 -14.21
CA GLU A 174 -5.13 9.62 -14.65
C GLU A 174 -5.09 11.06 -15.18
N ARG A 175 -4.29 11.94 -14.55
CA ARG A 175 -4.17 13.35 -14.94
C ARG A 175 -3.35 13.58 -16.20
N GLN A 176 -2.46 12.65 -16.56
CA GLN A 176 -1.71 12.69 -17.81
C GLN A 176 -2.59 12.23 -18.97
N GLU A 177 -3.32 11.12 -18.81
CA GLU A 177 -4.36 10.69 -19.76
C GLU A 177 -5.43 11.78 -19.97
N LYS A 178 -5.93 12.37 -18.88
CA LYS A 178 -7.07 13.30 -18.90
C LYS A 178 -6.64 14.79 -18.89
N GLY A 179 -5.35 15.07 -19.15
CA GLY A 179 -4.80 16.40 -19.50
C GLY A 179 -4.95 17.54 -18.48
N ARG A 180 -5.10 17.27 -17.17
CA ARG A 180 -5.55 18.28 -16.17
C ARG A 180 -4.46 18.79 -15.22
N LYS A 181 -4.17 20.10 -15.26
CA LYS A 181 -3.21 20.78 -14.36
C LYS A 181 -3.73 20.93 -12.91
N ALA A 182 -2.84 20.75 -11.93
CA ALA A 182 -3.21 20.64 -10.52
C ALA A 182 -3.28 21.98 -9.75
N LYS A 183 -4.39 22.19 -9.02
CA LYS A 183 -4.47 23.10 -7.85
C LYS A 183 -5.28 22.45 -6.71
N GLY A 184 -4.73 22.50 -5.48
CA GLY A 184 -5.38 22.02 -4.26
C GLY A 184 -5.18 20.52 -3.95
N ALA A 185 -3.93 20.03 -3.97
CA ALA A 185 -3.64 18.58 -3.99
C ALA A 185 -4.08 17.78 -2.74
N LYS A 186 -3.77 18.24 -1.52
CA LYS A 186 -3.69 17.31 -0.36
C LYS A 186 -5.05 16.76 0.11
N ALA A 187 -6.10 17.59 0.14
CA ALA A 187 -7.45 17.13 0.49
C ALA A 187 -8.12 16.39 -0.68
N LYS A 188 -7.97 16.90 -1.91
CA LYS A 188 -8.49 16.26 -3.13
C LYS A 188 -7.94 14.84 -3.30
N ASN A 189 -6.65 14.62 -3.08
CA ASN A 189 -6.05 13.30 -3.21
C ASN A 189 -6.61 12.28 -2.19
N LYS A 190 -7.06 12.68 -1.00
CA LYS A 190 -7.72 11.76 -0.05
C LYS A 190 -9.15 11.39 -0.49
N GLY A 191 -9.88 12.32 -1.10
CA GLY A 191 -11.16 12.01 -1.75
C GLY A 191 -10.94 11.06 -2.93
N ALA A 192 -10.14 11.50 -3.90
CA ALA A 192 -9.89 10.79 -5.16
C ALA A 192 -9.43 9.34 -4.99
N LYS A 193 -8.64 9.00 -3.96
CA LYS A 193 -8.29 7.61 -3.65
C LYS A 193 -9.52 6.75 -3.32
N ILE A 194 -10.45 7.28 -2.54
CA ILE A 194 -11.67 6.59 -2.09
C ILE A 194 -12.68 6.53 -3.25
N ASP A 195 -12.79 7.61 -4.04
CA ASP A 195 -13.56 7.64 -5.30
C ASP A 195 -13.06 6.57 -6.29
N LEU A 196 -11.74 6.47 -6.51
CA LEU A 196 -11.13 5.52 -7.45
C LEU A 196 -11.37 4.06 -7.07
N VAL A 197 -11.21 3.73 -5.78
CA VAL A 197 -11.55 2.40 -5.26
C VAL A 197 -13.05 2.12 -5.36
N ARG A 198 -13.91 3.11 -5.12
CA ARG A 198 -15.36 2.97 -5.32
C ARG A 198 -15.69 2.64 -6.77
N GLN A 199 -15.07 3.32 -7.74
CA GLN A 199 -15.24 3.02 -9.16
C GLN A 199 -14.76 1.60 -9.53
N TRP A 200 -13.56 1.18 -9.11
CA TRP A 200 -13.07 -0.17 -9.42
C TRP A 200 -13.90 -1.29 -8.79
N LEU A 201 -14.58 -1.00 -7.66
CA LEU A 201 -15.57 -1.88 -7.03
C LEU A 201 -16.95 -1.86 -7.72
N GLU A 202 -17.15 -1.04 -8.77
CA GLU A 202 -18.38 -0.99 -9.57
C GLU A 202 -18.13 -1.51 -11.00
N ASP A 203 -17.05 -1.07 -11.64
CA ASP A 203 -16.71 -1.43 -13.02
C ASP A 203 -16.11 -2.85 -13.15
N GLY A 204 -15.41 -3.34 -12.12
CA GLY A 204 -14.81 -4.69 -12.09
C GLY A 204 -13.61 -4.91 -13.03
N GLU A 205 -13.22 -3.92 -13.84
CA GLU A 205 -12.15 -4.05 -14.85
C GLU A 205 -10.74 -4.21 -14.25
N MET A 206 -10.50 -3.67 -13.05
CA MET A 206 -9.16 -3.60 -12.43
C MET A 206 -8.91 -4.70 -11.38
N LEU A 207 -9.96 -5.34 -10.87
CA LEU A 207 -9.91 -6.35 -9.80
C LEU A 207 -11.19 -7.17 -9.77
N SER A 208 -11.12 -8.36 -9.18
CA SER A 208 -12.30 -9.18 -8.85
C SER A 208 -12.35 -9.50 -7.35
N LEU A 209 -13.53 -9.84 -6.86
CA LEU A 209 -13.78 -10.20 -5.45
C LEU A 209 -13.80 -11.72 -5.32
N GLY A 210 -13.02 -12.28 -4.40
CA GLY A 210 -12.80 -13.74 -4.31
C GLY A 210 -13.63 -14.46 -3.25
N THR A 211 -14.25 -13.74 -2.30
CA THR A 211 -14.96 -14.31 -1.15
C THR A 211 -16.17 -13.47 -0.74
N GLU A 212 -17.19 -14.11 -0.16
CA GLU A 212 -18.39 -13.42 0.38
C GLU A 212 -18.03 -12.37 1.45
N GLU A 213 -16.97 -12.61 2.25
CA GLU A 213 -16.44 -11.61 3.20
C GLU A 213 -16.00 -10.33 2.48
N VAL A 214 -15.26 -10.47 1.37
CA VAL A 214 -14.77 -9.35 0.57
C VAL A 214 -15.91 -8.65 -0.17
N GLU A 215 -16.92 -9.38 -0.65
CA GLU A 215 -18.15 -8.78 -1.19
C GLU A 215 -18.91 -7.96 -0.13
N GLY A 216 -19.00 -8.48 1.10
CA GLY A 216 -19.58 -7.76 2.24
C GLY A 216 -18.84 -6.46 2.56
N VAL A 217 -17.50 -6.50 2.59
CA VAL A 217 -16.66 -5.29 2.79
C VAL A 217 -16.81 -4.32 1.62
N ALA A 218 -16.81 -4.79 0.37
CA ALA A 218 -17.01 -3.95 -0.82
C ALA A 218 -18.39 -3.27 -0.82
N LYS A 219 -19.45 -4.00 -0.44
CA LYS A 219 -20.80 -3.45 -0.28
C LYS A 219 -20.83 -2.36 0.80
N ALA A 220 -20.35 -2.66 2.01
CA ALA A 220 -20.29 -1.70 3.11
C ALA A 220 -19.42 -0.46 2.77
N TYR A 221 -18.40 -0.63 1.93
CA TYR A 221 -17.54 0.46 1.45
C TYR A 221 -18.31 1.44 0.56
N ARG A 222 -19.07 0.92 -0.41
CA ARG A 222 -19.95 1.72 -1.28
C ARG A 222 -21.06 2.41 -0.46
N GLU A 223 -21.75 1.67 0.42
CA GLU A 223 -22.81 2.21 1.28
C GLU A 223 -22.30 3.34 2.21
N LYS A 224 -21.16 3.15 2.87
CA LYS A 224 -20.52 4.18 3.73
C LYS A 224 -19.95 5.35 2.93
N TRP A 225 -19.73 5.20 1.63
CA TRP A 225 -19.39 6.32 0.76
C TRP A 225 -20.62 7.11 0.33
N ASP A 226 -21.67 6.46 -0.18
CA ASP A 226 -22.87 7.17 -0.63
C ASP A 226 -23.63 7.84 0.54
N GLY A 227 -23.57 7.25 1.74
CA GLY A 227 -24.01 7.88 2.99
C GLY A 227 -23.30 9.21 3.33
N LYS A 228 -22.06 9.44 2.85
CA LYS A 228 -21.35 10.74 3.02
C LYS A 228 -21.87 11.83 2.08
N ARG A 229 -22.51 11.50 0.96
CA ARG A 229 -23.13 12.52 0.09
C ARG A 229 -24.36 13.15 0.74
N TYR A 230 -25.07 12.38 1.58
CA TYR A 230 -26.36 12.78 2.17
C TYR A 230 -26.32 13.08 3.67
N SER A 231 -25.23 12.77 4.39
CA SER A 231 -25.22 12.91 5.85
C SER A 231 -23.92 13.44 6.43
N LYS A 232 -24.06 14.38 7.39
CA LYS A 232 -22.98 14.93 8.23
C LYS A 232 -22.90 14.16 9.56
N VAL A 233 -22.88 12.83 9.46
CA VAL A 233 -22.98 11.91 10.62
C VAL A 233 -21.69 11.90 11.44
N LYS A 234 -21.86 11.79 12.76
CA LYS A 234 -20.77 11.68 13.76
C LYS A 234 -20.05 10.34 13.62
N ASP A 235 -18.78 10.28 14.01
CA ASP A 235 -18.12 8.98 14.29
C ASP A 235 -18.95 8.21 15.34
N GLY A 236 -19.08 6.89 15.16
CA GLY A 236 -19.91 6.03 16.02
C GLY A 236 -20.05 4.59 15.55
N ASP A 237 -20.08 4.33 14.23
CA ASP A 237 -19.96 2.95 13.70
C ASP A 237 -18.49 2.58 13.44
N GLU A 238 -17.88 2.00 14.49
CA GLU A 238 -16.47 1.64 14.53
C GLU A 238 -16.09 0.47 13.60
N ARG A 239 -17.05 -0.41 13.27
CA ARG A 239 -16.79 -1.68 12.56
C ARG A 239 -16.08 -1.44 11.23
N MET A 240 -16.55 -0.46 10.46
CA MET A 240 -16.01 -0.16 9.13
C MET A 240 -14.83 0.84 9.14
N GLY A 241 -14.55 1.49 10.27
CA GLY A 241 -13.44 2.45 10.39
C GLY A 241 -13.51 3.62 9.39
N LYS A 242 -12.32 4.13 9.00
CA LYS A 242 -12.16 5.19 8.00
C LYS A 242 -11.85 4.58 6.64
N LEU A 243 -12.60 5.00 5.61
CA LEU A 243 -12.50 4.44 4.26
C LEU A 243 -11.10 4.61 3.63
N ASP A 244 -10.31 5.63 4.04
CA ASP A 244 -8.94 5.78 3.57
C ASP A 244 -7.98 4.69 4.06
N ASP A 245 -8.20 4.10 5.24
CA ASP A 245 -7.35 2.99 5.73
C ASP A 245 -7.49 1.78 4.78
N LEU A 246 -8.72 1.44 4.42
CA LEU A 246 -9.04 0.37 3.47
C LEU A 246 -8.60 0.71 2.04
N ALA A 247 -8.87 1.92 1.57
CA ALA A 247 -8.48 2.37 0.24
C ALA A 247 -6.96 2.32 0.04
N ASP A 248 -6.18 2.81 1.03
CA ASP A 248 -4.72 2.85 0.94
C ASP A 248 -4.13 1.44 0.86
N SER A 249 -4.67 0.45 1.60
CA SER A 249 -4.21 -0.94 1.51
C SER A 249 -4.50 -1.61 0.15
N MET A 250 -5.66 -1.38 -0.46
CA MET A 250 -5.98 -1.92 -1.79
C MET A 250 -5.12 -1.25 -2.87
N LEU A 251 -5.06 0.08 -2.86
CA LEU A 251 -4.28 0.86 -3.82
C LEU A 251 -2.77 0.56 -3.72
N GLN A 252 -2.26 0.24 -2.52
CA GLN A 252 -0.89 -0.20 -2.31
C GLN A 252 -0.62 -1.56 -2.97
N GLY A 253 -1.52 -2.53 -2.77
CA GLY A 253 -1.39 -3.86 -3.37
C GLY A 253 -1.41 -3.82 -4.89
N LEU A 254 -2.43 -3.17 -5.46
CA LEU A 254 -2.57 -3.03 -6.92
C LEU A 254 -1.42 -2.21 -7.53
N ALA A 255 -0.91 -1.20 -6.83
CA ALA A 255 0.22 -0.41 -7.33
C ALA A 255 1.48 -1.26 -7.44
N TRP A 256 1.80 -2.06 -6.42
CA TRP A 256 2.96 -2.95 -6.47
C TRP A 256 2.82 -4.01 -7.58
N VAL A 257 1.64 -4.61 -7.77
CA VAL A 257 1.41 -5.54 -8.90
C VAL A 257 1.70 -4.86 -10.24
N ARG A 258 1.20 -3.63 -10.45
CA ARG A 258 1.45 -2.84 -11.67
C ARG A 258 2.92 -2.43 -11.82
N TRP A 259 3.62 -2.16 -10.72
CA TRP A 259 5.06 -1.86 -10.72
C TRP A 259 5.89 -3.09 -11.08
N GLU A 260 5.56 -4.28 -10.55
CA GLU A 260 6.22 -5.54 -10.91
C GLU A 260 5.92 -5.94 -12.36
N ASP A 261 4.70 -5.69 -12.86
CA ASP A 261 4.38 -5.85 -14.27
C ASP A 261 5.25 -4.94 -15.13
N ASN A 262 5.40 -3.67 -14.76
CA ASN A 262 6.25 -2.71 -15.46
C ASN A 262 7.74 -3.07 -15.39
N LYS A 263 8.26 -3.55 -14.25
CA LYS A 263 9.62 -4.11 -14.14
C LYS A 263 9.81 -5.31 -15.08
N ARG A 264 8.84 -6.23 -15.12
CA ARG A 264 8.87 -7.42 -15.98
C ARG A 264 8.77 -7.08 -17.48
N VAL A 265 8.03 -6.04 -17.85
CA VAL A 265 8.05 -5.45 -19.20
C VAL A 265 9.43 -4.86 -19.50
N ALA A 266 9.99 -4.03 -18.62
CA ALA A 266 11.31 -3.43 -18.80
C ALA A 266 12.46 -4.46 -18.96
N LEU A 267 12.37 -5.60 -18.27
CA LEU A 267 13.32 -6.71 -18.37
C LEU A 267 13.16 -7.54 -19.66
N ARG A 268 11.94 -7.60 -20.24
CA ARG A 268 11.62 -8.39 -21.43
C ARG A 268 11.81 -7.60 -22.72
N ASP A 269 11.28 -6.38 -22.76
CA ASP A 269 11.08 -5.57 -23.97
C ASP A 269 11.97 -4.32 -24.01
N GLY A 270 12.66 -4.00 -22.89
CA GLY A 270 13.45 -2.78 -22.72
C GLY A 270 12.69 -1.70 -21.95
N VAL A 271 13.43 -0.75 -21.35
CA VAL A 271 12.83 0.34 -20.53
C VAL A 271 12.02 1.32 -21.37
N GLU A 272 12.28 1.38 -22.68
CA GLU A 272 11.56 2.20 -23.65
C GLU A 272 10.09 1.79 -23.80
N ALA A 273 9.74 0.52 -23.60
CA ALA A 273 8.36 0.04 -23.62
C ALA A 273 7.48 0.66 -22.51
N LEU A 274 8.08 1.27 -21.48
CA LEU A 274 7.37 2.05 -20.46
C LEU A 274 7.20 3.53 -20.81
N LEU A 275 7.86 4.01 -21.87
CA LEU A 275 7.78 5.39 -22.35
C LEU A 275 6.71 5.60 -23.43
N GLU A 276 6.21 4.52 -24.02
CA GLU A 276 5.03 4.56 -24.88
C GLU A 276 3.76 4.91 -24.06
N PRO A 277 2.73 5.51 -24.71
CA PRO A 277 1.50 5.95 -24.03
C PRO A 277 0.71 4.77 -23.43
#